data_AF-A0A9D9BQL2-F1
#
_entry.id   AF-A0A9D9BQL2-F1
#
_cell.length_a   1.000
_cell.length_b   1.000
_cell.length_c   1.000
_cell.angle_alpha   90.00
_cell.angle_beta   90.00
_cell.angle_gamma   90.00
#
_symmetry.space_group_name_H-M   'P 1'
#
loop_
_entity.id
_entity.type
_entity.pdbx_description
1 polymer ?
#
loop_
_entity_poly.entity_id
_entity_poly.type
_entity_poly.pdbx_seq_one_letter_code
_entity_poly.pdbx_strand_id
1 'polypeptide(L)'
;MKSFQLLRKSISLVLVSMLLVLSCNDDDSAVFVNNQNDGPDPTEFILNFGNEINRDFLGTVVDTNNNPIDNVMITIGSSVAMTDSNGVFVINDATVNQRFGYVKAQKTGYIHASRAVVPSTGTNKVRIMMLPEVVAGTTSSGSQETISLANGASVALEGNYINPDGTSYSGNVNVIMHHLDPVDEDMPDQMPGMLYAANAQNEERMLQTLGMLAVELRGDGGEDLNLAEGSSAEIRIPVDPSLMSTAPSTIPLWYFDETNGFWIEEGQATLVGNEYVGTVAHFSFWNCDIPAEAVNLCIVASDEEGNELSNLLITLTSDTFGTTSGYTNENGEVCGLVPSGETLGLNVYIFDVCGSNSIYSENVGPFNADSTITITVPDNVDIVSETVVGNFTTCNGDPVTDGYVQLGYGNQTFTDVVSNGEFEINLIRCTSNNEFSIEASDFVNLQVTDSINYTFTTPLTDVGTISACNDVTEFIQYTIDNDEGLFIVDDITATLSPSSPNTNGPSLNIFGNQEQCFYLFAILNDAPYVGEYGYLMWNDQNAVGFNISECNNINDDNNGIVFNLTALGDVGEYIDINFSGTYEDFNGDTHTISGVAHVLRDE
;
A
#
# COMPACT_ATOMS: atom_id res chain seq x y z
N MET A 1 -32.44 93.89 -4.68
CA MET A 1 -33.29 93.15 -5.63
C MET A 1 -32.37 92.51 -6.66
N LYS A 2 -32.43 91.18 -6.81
CA LYS A 2 -31.71 90.31 -7.77
C LYS A 2 -30.19 90.16 -7.57
N SER A 3 -29.78 89.05 -6.96
CA SER A 3 -28.47 88.43 -7.19
C SER A 3 -28.72 87.01 -7.72
N PHE A 4 -28.49 86.83 -9.01
CA PHE A 4 -28.62 85.57 -9.74
C PHE A 4 -27.41 85.49 -10.67
N GLN A 5 -26.31 84.93 -10.18
CA GLN A 5 -25.19 84.39 -10.98
C GLN A 5 -24.18 83.77 -10.02
N LEU A 6 -24.36 82.47 -9.71
CA LEU A 6 -23.34 81.52 -9.23
C LEU A 6 -24.05 80.18 -8.96
N LEU A 7 -24.60 79.57 -10.02
CA LEU A 7 -25.22 78.25 -9.94
C LEU A 7 -24.79 77.42 -11.16
N ARG A 8 -23.54 76.91 -11.14
CA ARG A 8 -23.12 75.76 -12.00
C ARG A 8 -21.76 75.11 -11.66
N LYS A 9 -21.25 75.22 -10.43
CA LYS A 9 -20.01 74.51 -10.03
C LYS A 9 -20.07 73.75 -8.68
N SER A 10 -21.24 73.60 -8.06
CA SER A 10 -21.36 73.01 -6.71
C SER A 10 -22.20 71.74 -6.62
N ILE A 11 -22.41 71.02 -7.73
CA ILE A 11 -23.24 69.80 -7.75
C ILE A 11 -22.44 68.50 -7.95
N SER A 12 -21.12 68.57 -8.19
CA SER A 12 -20.27 67.36 -8.36
C SER A 12 -19.36 67.05 -7.17
N LEU A 13 -19.48 67.74 -6.04
CA LEU A 13 -18.61 67.50 -4.86
C LEU A 13 -19.35 67.05 -3.59
N VAL A 14 -20.65 66.76 -3.69
CA VAL A 14 -21.47 66.33 -2.53
C VAL A 14 -21.86 64.84 -2.61
N LEU A 15 -21.47 64.12 -3.66
CA LEU A 15 -21.80 62.70 -3.84
C LEU A 15 -20.65 61.71 -3.54
N VAL A 16 -19.51 62.16 -2.99
CA VAL A 16 -18.33 61.31 -2.70
C VAL A 16 -17.97 61.27 -1.20
N SER A 17 -18.80 61.87 -0.33
CA SER A 17 -18.53 61.96 1.12
C SER A 17 -19.49 61.11 1.98
N MET A 18 -20.33 60.25 1.38
CA MET A 18 -21.42 59.58 2.10
C MET A 18 -21.48 58.07 1.85
N LEU A 19 -20.32 57.40 1.87
CA LEU A 19 -20.21 55.94 1.76
C LEU A 19 -19.13 55.33 2.68
N LEU A 20 -18.76 56.01 3.76
CA LEU A 20 -17.80 55.50 4.76
C LEU A 20 -18.29 55.71 6.20
N VAL A 21 -19.40 55.09 6.60
CA VAL A 21 -19.60 54.64 7.99
C VAL A 21 -20.77 53.66 8.03
N LEU A 22 -20.50 52.37 8.26
CA LEU A 22 -21.35 51.40 8.97
C LEU A 22 -20.54 50.11 9.12
N SER A 23 -19.81 49.97 10.23
CA SER A 23 -19.80 48.75 11.06
C SER A 23 -19.04 49.02 12.35
N CYS A 24 -19.57 48.48 13.45
CA CYS A 24 -19.31 48.83 14.84
C CYS A 24 -17.94 48.39 15.37
N ASN A 25 -17.47 49.12 16.37
CA ASN A 25 -16.38 48.78 17.28
C ASN A 25 -17.01 48.15 18.53
N ASP A 26 -16.48 47.02 19.00
CA ASP A 26 -16.37 46.77 20.44
C ASP A 26 -14.98 46.16 20.68
N ASP A 27 -14.29 46.76 21.65
CA ASP A 27 -12.96 46.40 22.12
C ASP A 27 -12.98 44.97 22.66
N ASP A 28 -12.17 44.09 22.08
CA ASP A 28 -11.63 42.95 22.81
C ASP A 28 -10.11 43.01 22.77
N SER A 29 -9.57 42.80 23.96
CA SER A 29 -8.17 42.90 24.30
C SER A 29 -7.32 42.12 23.30
N ALA A 30 -6.18 42.70 22.90
CA ALA A 30 -5.13 41.95 22.22
C ALA A 30 -4.72 40.77 23.12
N VAL A 31 -5.33 39.62 22.88
CA VAL A 31 -4.78 38.34 23.27
C VAL A 31 -3.52 38.21 22.45
N PHE A 32 -2.38 38.37 23.11
CA PHE A 32 -1.15 37.78 22.63
C PHE A 32 -1.45 36.28 22.54
N VAL A 33 -1.83 35.81 21.36
CA VAL A 33 -1.72 34.41 21.02
C VAL A 33 -0.23 34.16 21.11
N ASN A 34 0.19 33.47 22.17
CA ASN A 34 1.46 32.77 22.13
C ASN A 34 1.39 31.93 20.85
N ASN A 35 2.27 32.19 19.89
CA ASN A 35 2.60 31.19 18.89
C ASN A 35 3.06 29.97 19.68
N GLN A 36 2.13 29.05 19.95
CA GLN A 36 2.51 27.67 20.05
C GLN A 36 3.05 27.36 18.65
N ASN A 37 4.27 26.82 18.61
CA ASN A 37 4.75 26.13 17.43
C ASN A 37 3.84 24.91 17.27
N ASP A 38 2.63 25.12 16.77
CA ASP A 38 1.87 24.06 16.15
C ASP A 38 2.68 23.70 14.90
N GLY A 39 2.99 22.41 14.73
CA GLY A 39 3.75 21.92 13.59
C GLY A 39 3.07 22.22 12.25
N PRO A 40 3.59 21.67 11.14
CA PRO A 40 2.96 21.86 9.82
C PRO A 40 1.48 21.47 9.86
N ASP A 41 0.57 22.28 9.30
CA ASP A 41 -0.87 21.95 9.22
C ASP A 41 -1.10 21.01 8.04
N PRO A 42 -1.41 19.72 8.29
CA PRO A 42 -1.57 18.74 7.22
C PRO A 42 -2.72 19.10 6.27
N THR A 43 -3.76 19.78 6.78
CA THR A 43 -4.95 20.14 6.00
C THR A 43 -4.64 21.16 4.92
N GLU A 44 -3.79 22.14 5.24
CA GLU A 44 -3.34 23.14 4.27
C GLU A 44 -2.34 22.52 3.29
N PHE A 45 -1.48 21.60 3.75
CA PHE A 45 -0.47 20.97 2.90
C PHE A 45 -1.06 20.09 1.79
N ILE A 46 -2.15 19.37 2.08
CA ILE A 46 -2.89 18.52 1.13
C ILE A 46 -3.33 19.29 -0.13
N LEU A 47 -3.49 20.62 -0.05
CA LEU A 47 -3.81 21.46 -1.21
C LEU A 47 -2.73 21.39 -2.32
N ASN A 48 -1.50 21.02 -1.99
CA ASN A 48 -0.42 20.86 -2.96
C ASN A 48 -0.59 19.60 -3.84
N PHE A 49 -1.47 18.67 -3.46
CA PHE A 49 -1.72 17.44 -4.22
C PHE A 49 -2.48 17.67 -5.54
N GLY A 50 -3.08 18.85 -5.73
CA GLY A 50 -3.89 19.16 -6.91
C GLY A 50 -5.34 18.66 -6.79
N ASN A 51 -6.05 18.59 -7.91
CA ASN A 51 -7.46 18.17 -7.90
C ASN A 51 -7.59 16.64 -7.83
N GLU A 52 -8.74 16.17 -7.39
CA GLU A 52 -9.12 14.76 -7.49
C GLU A 52 -9.24 14.31 -8.96
N ILE A 53 -8.75 13.11 -9.23
CA ILE A 53 -8.78 12.40 -10.50
C ILE A 53 -8.97 10.91 -10.24
N ASN A 54 -9.39 10.17 -11.26
CA ASN A 54 -9.51 8.72 -11.17
C ASN A 54 -8.40 8.05 -11.99
N ARG A 55 -7.80 7.00 -11.42
CA ARG A 55 -6.69 6.26 -12.03
C ARG A 55 -6.73 4.78 -11.70
N ASP A 56 -6.17 4.00 -12.60
CA ASP A 56 -5.98 2.57 -12.42
C ASP A 56 -4.62 2.31 -11.79
N PHE A 57 -4.57 1.31 -10.91
CA PHE A 57 -3.40 0.86 -10.19
C PHE A 57 -3.25 -0.64 -10.31
N LEU A 58 -2.03 -1.06 -10.60
CA LEU A 58 -1.61 -2.45 -10.61
C LEU A 58 -0.36 -2.53 -9.75
N GLY A 59 -0.31 -3.47 -8.82
CA GLY A 59 0.91 -3.61 -8.04
C GLY A 59 1.18 -5.00 -7.54
N THR A 60 2.37 -5.14 -6.96
CA THR A 60 2.86 -6.38 -6.38
C THR A 60 3.42 -6.12 -5.00
N VAL A 61 3.04 -6.98 -4.06
CA VAL A 61 3.55 -6.97 -2.69
C VAL A 61 4.44 -8.17 -2.46
N VAL A 62 5.61 -7.94 -1.89
CA VAL A 62 6.62 -8.97 -1.62
C VAL A 62 7.22 -8.87 -0.22
N ASP A 63 7.83 -9.96 0.23
CA ASP A 63 8.68 -9.98 1.43
C ASP A 63 10.12 -9.51 1.11
N THR A 64 10.95 -9.43 2.16
CA THR A 64 12.38 -9.06 2.05
C THR A 64 13.25 -10.10 1.32
N ASN A 65 12.69 -11.22 0.87
CA ASN A 65 13.35 -12.21 0.02
C ASN A 65 12.80 -12.18 -1.42
N ASN A 66 11.97 -11.18 -1.75
CA ASN A 66 11.27 -11.06 -3.02
C ASN A 66 10.21 -12.16 -3.30
N ASN A 67 9.76 -12.89 -2.28
CA ASN A 67 8.62 -13.79 -2.43
C ASN A 67 7.32 -12.98 -2.42
N PRO A 68 6.33 -13.33 -3.25
CA PRO A 68 5.02 -12.69 -3.20
C PRO A 68 4.35 -12.89 -1.84
N ILE A 69 3.60 -11.87 -1.40
CA ILE A 69 2.77 -11.94 -0.20
C ILE A 69 1.31 -11.87 -0.62
N ASP A 70 0.59 -12.94 -0.35
CA ASP A 70 -0.84 -13.10 -0.54
C ASP A 70 -1.66 -12.35 0.52
N ASN A 71 -2.95 -12.11 0.25
CA ASN A 71 -3.91 -11.59 1.23
C ASN A 71 -3.46 -10.30 1.96
N VAL A 72 -2.67 -9.45 1.31
CA VAL A 72 -2.32 -8.11 1.80
C VAL A 72 -3.47 -7.17 1.47
N MET A 73 -3.99 -6.47 2.47
CA MET A 73 -5.01 -5.45 2.26
C MET A 73 -4.38 -4.20 1.65
N ILE A 74 -4.82 -3.83 0.46
CA ILE A 74 -4.38 -2.66 -0.28
C ILE A 74 -5.46 -1.60 -0.26
N THR A 75 -5.13 -0.38 0.16
CA THR A 75 -6.08 0.74 0.16
C THR A 75 -5.55 1.92 -0.65
N ILE A 76 -6.36 2.41 -1.59
CA ILE A 76 -6.08 3.63 -2.38
C ILE A 76 -7.34 4.51 -2.34
N GLY A 77 -7.25 5.66 -1.67
CA GLY A 77 -8.44 6.49 -1.42
C GLY A 77 -9.49 5.70 -0.63
N SER A 78 -10.68 5.53 -1.20
CA SER A 78 -11.75 4.69 -0.62
C SER A 78 -11.82 3.27 -1.20
N SER A 79 -10.94 2.94 -2.15
CA SER A 79 -10.92 1.63 -2.81
C SER A 79 -10.02 0.67 -2.05
N VAL A 80 -10.45 -0.58 -1.94
CA VAL A 80 -9.70 -1.64 -1.28
C VAL A 80 -9.63 -2.87 -2.18
N ALA A 81 -8.50 -3.59 -2.12
CA ALA A 81 -8.30 -4.88 -2.76
C ALA A 81 -7.39 -5.76 -1.89
N MET A 82 -7.46 -7.08 -2.07
CA MET A 82 -6.51 -8.02 -1.47
C MET A 82 -5.52 -8.48 -2.53
N THR A 83 -4.26 -8.72 -2.14
CA THR A 83 -3.32 -9.41 -3.04
C THR A 83 -3.67 -10.89 -3.20
N ASP A 84 -3.41 -11.45 -4.37
CA ASP A 84 -3.55 -12.88 -4.62
C ASP A 84 -2.26 -13.67 -4.27
N SER A 85 -2.23 -14.97 -4.58
CA SER A 85 -1.06 -15.84 -4.32
C SER A 85 0.24 -15.39 -5.01
N ASN A 86 0.14 -14.53 -6.03
CA ASN A 86 1.29 -13.93 -6.73
C ASN A 86 1.64 -12.56 -6.16
N GLY A 87 1.01 -12.16 -5.06
CA GLY A 87 1.17 -10.86 -4.43
C GLY A 87 0.58 -9.72 -5.26
N VAL A 88 -0.23 -10.00 -6.28
CA VAL A 88 -0.74 -9.00 -7.23
C VAL A 88 -2.06 -8.42 -6.73
N PHE A 89 -2.22 -7.10 -6.85
CA PHE A 89 -3.49 -6.41 -6.68
C PHE A 89 -3.81 -5.54 -7.90
N VAL A 90 -5.09 -5.36 -8.18
CA VAL A 90 -5.61 -4.44 -9.19
C VAL A 90 -6.70 -3.57 -8.56
N ILE A 91 -6.60 -2.26 -8.72
CA ILE A 91 -7.66 -1.31 -8.36
C ILE A 91 -7.90 -0.39 -9.55
N ASN A 92 -9.08 -0.51 -10.15
CA ASN A 92 -9.52 0.33 -11.26
C ASN A 92 -10.29 1.55 -10.73
N ASP A 93 -10.18 2.68 -11.44
CA ASP A 93 -10.94 3.91 -11.19
C ASP A 93 -10.79 4.47 -9.76
N ALA A 94 -9.63 4.26 -9.12
CA ALA A 94 -9.34 4.76 -7.78
C ALA A 94 -9.30 6.30 -7.76
N THR A 95 -10.00 6.92 -6.81
CA THR A 95 -9.96 8.37 -6.61
C THR A 95 -8.67 8.76 -5.88
N VAL A 96 -7.82 9.53 -6.55
CA VAL A 96 -6.52 10.04 -6.07
C VAL A 96 -6.34 11.51 -6.47
N ASN A 97 -5.24 12.15 -6.08
CA ASN A 97 -4.97 13.53 -6.47
C ASN A 97 -3.95 13.61 -7.62
N GLN A 98 -4.03 14.68 -8.43
CA GLN A 98 -3.19 14.89 -9.62
C GLN A 98 -1.68 14.75 -9.39
N ARG A 99 -1.19 15.10 -8.22
CA ARG A 99 0.24 15.07 -7.85
C ARG A 99 0.53 14.02 -6.77
N PHE A 100 -0.47 13.25 -6.33
CA PHE A 100 -0.33 12.36 -5.18
C PHE A 100 -1.38 11.24 -5.16
N GLY A 101 -0.94 10.00 -5.43
CA GLY A 101 -1.70 8.77 -5.19
C GLY A 101 -1.05 7.99 -4.07
N TYR A 102 -1.78 7.76 -2.98
CA TYR A 102 -1.29 7.07 -1.78
C TYR A 102 -1.85 5.65 -1.73
N VAL A 103 -0.96 4.66 -1.69
CA VAL A 103 -1.24 3.23 -1.66
C VAL A 103 -0.77 2.67 -0.33
N LYS A 104 -1.70 2.19 0.49
CA LYS A 104 -1.39 1.53 1.77
C LYS A 104 -1.45 0.02 1.60
N ALA A 105 -0.59 -0.68 2.33
CA ALA A 105 -0.54 -2.14 2.39
C ALA A 105 -0.50 -2.57 3.86
N GLN A 106 -1.48 -3.38 4.27
CA GLN A 106 -1.60 -3.85 5.65
C GLN A 106 -1.71 -5.38 5.69
N LYS A 107 -0.86 -5.98 6.51
CA LYS A 107 -0.78 -7.41 6.77
C LYS A 107 -0.15 -7.60 8.17
N THR A 108 -0.85 -8.23 9.10
CA THR A 108 -0.40 -8.61 10.46
C THR A 108 0.94 -9.35 10.43
N GLY A 109 1.80 -9.10 11.42
CA GLY A 109 3.15 -9.67 11.38
C GLY A 109 4.07 -8.97 10.38
N TYR A 110 3.59 -7.92 9.72
CA TYR A 110 4.40 -6.93 9.02
C TYR A 110 4.15 -5.53 9.59
N ILE A 111 5.18 -4.70 9.51
CA ILE A 111 5.10 -3.26 9.74
C ILE A 111 4.16 -2.66 8.70
N HIS A 112 3.36 -1.65 9.07
CA HIS A 112 2.50 -0.96 8.11
C HIS A 112 3.32 -0.43 6.93
N ALA A 113 2.95 -0.87 5.71
CA ALA A 113 3.67 -0.52 4.50
C ALA A 113 2.83 0.42 3.64
N SER A 114 3.50 1.25 2.84
CA SER A 114 2.80 2.10 1.87
C SER A 114 3.73 2.59 0.79
N ARG A 115 3.17 3.06 -0.32
CA ARG A 115 3.87 3.81 -1.36
C ARG A 115 3.04 5.00 -1.79
N ALA A 116 3.69 6.01 -2.32
CA ALA A 116 3.04 7.11 -3.01
C ALA A 116 3.66 7.30 -4.39
N VAL A 117 2.81 7.67 -5.34
CA VAL A 117 3.22 7.93 -6.73
C VAL A 117 2.61 9.23 -7.21
N VAL A 118 3.22 9.83 -8.23
CA VAL A 118 2.57 10.89 -9.01
C VAL A 118 1.75 10.21 -10.11
N PRO A 119 0.40 10.26 -10.07
CA PRO A 119 -0.39 9.44 -10.98
C PRO A 119 -0.27 9.89 -12.45
N SER A 120 0.13 8.95 -13.30
CA SER A 120 0.18 9.07 -14.76
C SER A 120 -1.19 8.81 -15.39
N THR A 121 -1.37 9.05 -16.69
CA THR A 121 -2.67 8.86 -17.37
C THR A 121 -3.07 7.42 -17.63
N GLY A 122 -2.09 6.50 -17.69
CA GLY A 122 -2.29 5.07 -17.80
C GLY A 122 -2.31 4.36 -16.44
N THR A 123 -2.07 3.05 -16.48
CA THR A 123 -2.01 2.19 -15.29
C THR A 123 -0.78 2.54 -14.45
N ASN A 124 -1.00 2.87 -13.17
CA ASN A 124 0.06 3.21 -12.26
C ASN A 124 0.61 1.94 -11.60
N LYS A 125 1.85 1.58 -11.97
CA LYS A 125 2.51 0.37 -11.46
C LYS A 125 3.18 0.66 -10.11
N VAL A 126 2.88 -0.14 -9.10
CA VAL A 126 3.39 0.02 -7.74
C VAL A 126 4.01 -1.28 -7.23
N ARG A 127 5.18 -1.17 -6.60
CA ARG A 127 5.82 -2.29 -5.89
C ARG A 127 5.99 -1.94 -4.43
N ILE A 128 5.59 -2.84 -3.54
CA ILE A 128 5.69 -2.69 -2.09
C ILE A 128 6.43 -3.88 -1.52
N MET A 129 7.50 -3.63 -0.77
CA MET A 129 8.20 -4.65 0.01
C MET A 129 7.82 -4.49 1.48
N MET A 130 7.10 -5.46 2.04
CA MET A 130 6.67 -5.40 3.43
C MET A 130 7.78 -5.89 4.36
N LEU A 131 8.02 -5.12 5.42
CA LEU A 131 9.02 -5.43 6.44
C LEU A 131 8.37 -6.29 7.53
N PRO A 132 8.94 -7.46 7.89
CA PRO A 132 8.37 -8.29 8.93
C PRO A 132 8.44 -7.60 10.30
N GLU A 133 7.43 -7.84 11.12
CA GLU A 133 7.30 -7.33 12.49
C GLU A 133 8.24 -8.11 13.45
N VAL A 134 9.54 -7.81 13.37
CA VAL A 134 10.56 -8.46 14.19
C VAL A 134 10.76 -7.69 15.50
N VAL A 135 10.48 -8.34 16.62
CA VAL A 135 10.75 -7.79 17.96
C VAL A 135 12.25 -7.67 18.17
N ALA A 136 12.75 -6.43 18.16
CA ALA A 136 14.14 -6.09 18.40
C ALA A 136 14.51 -6.20 19.89
N GLY A 137 13.54 -5.99 20.78
CA GLY A 137 13.70 -6.17 22.22
C GLY A 137 12.41 -5.90 22.98
N THR A 138 12.49 -5.98 24.31
CA THR A 138 11.32 -5.79 25.19
C THR A 138 11.67 -4.87 26.36
N THR A 139 10.68 -4.13 26.85
CA THR A 139 10.76 -3.32 28.06
C THR A 139 9.43 -3.38 28.81
N SER A 140 9.26 -2.58 29.87
CA SER A 140 8.02 -2.47 30.63
C SER A 140 7.70 -1.02 30.94
N SER A 141 6.42 -0.70 31.07
CA SER A 141 5.97 0.61 31.57
C SER A 141 6.65 0.97 32.90
N GLY A 142 7.19 2.18 32.99
CA GLY A 142 7.97 2.71 34.11
C GLY A 142 9.47 2.39 34.11
N SER A 143 9.99 1.66 33.11
CA SER A 143 11.40 1.30 33.00
C SER A 143 12.08 2.04 31.85
N GLN A 144 13.27 2.60 32.12
CA GLN A 144 14.18 3.07 31.07
C GLN A 144 14.92 1.88 30.47
N GLU A 145 15.00 1.82 29.14
CA GLU A 145 15.71 0.75 28.42
C GLU A 145 16.24 1.27 27.08
N THR A 146 17.34 0.72 26.59
CA THR A 146 17.86 1.00 25.25
C THR A 146 17.82 -0.26 24.41
N ILE A 147 17.00 -0.24 23.36
CA ILE A 147 16.92 -1.33 22.39
C ILE A 147 17.86 -0.99 21.23
N SER A 148 18.67 -1.96 20.80
CA SER A 148 19.69 -1.76 19.75
C SER A 148 19.67 -2.89 18.74
N LEU A 149 19.77 -2.54 17.47
CA LEU A 149 19.95 -3.45 16.35
C LEU A 149 21.43 -3.71 16.10
N ALA A 150 21.74 -4.85 15.46
CA ALA A 150 23.11 -5.24 15.15
C ALA A 150 23.81 -4.29 14.16
N ASN A 151 23.05 -3.54 13.37
CA ASN A 151 23.54 -2.54 12.41
C ASN A 151 23.89 -1.18 13.06
N GLY A 152 23.66 -1.01 14.37
CA GLY A 152 24.00 0.21 15.12
C GLY A 152 22.81 1.12 15.40
N ALA A 153 21.67 0.93 14.74
CA ALA A 153 20.46 1.69 15.05
C ALA A 153 19.95 1.37 16.46
N SER A 154 19.47 2.38 17.20
CA SER A 154 18.96 2.18 18.56
C SER A 154 17.91 3.20 18.97
N VAL A 155 17.10 2.83 19.96
CA VAL A 155 16.09 3.67 20.60
C VAL A 155 16.25 3.57 22.11
N ALA A 156 16.43 4.72 22.78
CA ALA A 156 16.42 4.82 24.23
C ALA A 156 15.04 5.29 24.71
N LEU A 157 14.33 4.41 25.40
CA LEU A 157 12.97 4.60 25.88
C LEU A 157 12.96 5.04 27.34
N GLU A 158 12.08 5.99 27.68
CA GLU A 158 11.94 6.53 29.03
C GLU A 158 10.88 5.80 29.90
N GLY A 159 10.05 4.95 29.28
CA GLY A 159 9.13 4.04 29.97
C GLY A 159 7.68 4.51 30.13
N ASN A 160 7.28 5.65 29.56
CA ASN A 160 5.87 6.09 29.60
C ASN A 160 5.20 5.87 28.23
N TYR A 161 4.11 5.11 28.22
CA TYR A 161 3.42 4.70 26.99
C TYR A 161 1.91 4.96 27.09
N ILE A 162 1.28 5.11 25.93
CA ILE A 162 -0.17 5.29 25.76
C ILE A 162 -0.71 4.31 24.73
N ASN A 163 -1.98 3.96 24.90
CA ASN A 163 -2.80 3.26 23.91
C ASN A 163 -3.23 4.23 22.79
N PRO A 164 -3.79 3.74 21.67
CA PRO A 164 -4.22 4.59 20.55
C PRO A 164 -5.34 5.56 20.92
N ASP A 165 -6.13 5.24 21.95
CA ASP A 165 -7.17 6.13 22.50
C ASP A 165 -6.63 7.23 23.43
N GLY A 166 -5.30 7.28 23.62
CA GLY A 166 -4.60 8.24 24.47
C GLY A 166 -4.57 7.88 25.96
N THR A 167 -5.14 6.75 26.37
CA THR A 167 -5.08 6.29 27.76
C THR A 167 -3.69 5.75 28.10
N SER A 168 -3.24 5.93 29.34
CA SER A 168 -1.93 5.43 29.77
C SER A 168 -1.88 3.91 29.78
N TYR A 169 -0.79 3.35 29.25
CA TYR A 169 -0.53 1.91 29.22
C TYR A 169 0.37 1.46 30.38
N SER A 170 0.06 0.28 30.92
CA SER A 170 0.86 -0.40 31.96
C SER A 170 0.95 -1.88 31.68
N GLY A 171 2.14 -2.36 31.35
CA GLY A 171 2.40 -3.75 30.99
C GLY A 171 3.80 -3.90 30.39
N ASN A 172 4.06 -5.04 29.76
CA ASN A 172 5.27 -5.20 28.95
C ASN A 172 5.06 -4.52 27.60
N VAL A 173 6.17 -4.15 26.97
CA VAL A 173 6.20 -3.51 25.66
C VAL A 173 7.18 -4.27 24.79
N ASN A 174 6.68 -4.82 23.68
CA ASN A 174 7.52 -5.31 22.60
C ASN A 174 7.92 -4.12 21.72
N VAL A 175 9.20 -4.05 21.38
CA VAL A 175 9.76 -2.97 20.57
C VAL A 175 10.19 -3.57 19.22
N ILE A 176 9.47 -3.20 18.17
CA ILE A 176 9.77 -3.59 16.79
C ILE A 176 10.60 -2.46 16.19
N MET A 177 11.70 -2.82 15.53
CA MET A 177 12.59 -1.83 14.92
C MET A 177 13.13 -2.34 13.60
N HIS A 178 13.12 -1.46 12.59
CA HIS A 178 13.78 -1.72 11.32
C HIS A 178 14.55 -0.48 10.87
N HIS A 179 15.82 -0.65 10.50
CA HIS A 179 16.63 0.43 9.94
C HIS A 179 16.71 0.24 8.43
N LEU A 180 16.29 1.25 7.66
CA LEU A 180 16.40 1.22 6.21
C LEU A 180 17.63 2.04 5.82
N ASP A 181 18.59 1.34 5.21
CA ASP A 181 19.82 1.93 4.71
C ASP A 181 19.58 2.53 3.32
N PRO A 182 19.86 3.83 3.09
CA PRO A 182 19.62 4.46 1.80
C PRO A 182 20.37 3.87 0.61
N VAL A 183 21.43 3.08 0.85
CA VAL A 183 22.19 2.42 -0.23
C VAL A 183 21.76 0.98 -0.49
N ASP A 184 20.77 0.47 0.24
CA ASP A 184 20.14 -0.81 -0.05
C ASP A 184 19.34 -0.70 -1.37
N GLU A 185 19.53 -1.68 -2.26
CA GLU A 185 18.87 -1.72 -3.57
C GLU A 185 17.35 -1.85 -3.43
N ASP A 186 16.87 -2.48 -2.35
CA ASP A 186 15.45 -2.68 -2.05
C ASP A 186 14.82 -1.52 -1.25
N MET A 187 15.62 -0.56 -0.76
CA MET A 187 15.13 0.56 0.07
C MET A 187 13.95 1.33 -0.57
N PRO A 188 13.97 1.64 -1.89
CA PRO A 188 12.86 2.35 -2.53
C PRO A 188 11.51 1.62 -2.44
N ASP A 189 11.51 0.29 -2.33
CA ASP A 189 10.30 -0.53 -2.22
C ASP A 189 9.87 -0.78 -0.77
N GLN A 190 10.79 -0.63 0.18
CA GLN A 190 10.55 -0.77 1.62
C GLN A 190 10.04 0.52 2.28
N MET A 191 10.47 1.68 1.78
CA MET A 191 10.15 2.97 2.40
C MET A 191 8.66 3.32 2.27
N PRO A 192 8.06 3.96 3.29
CA PRO A 192 6.66 4.36 3.24
C PRO A 192 6.47 5.58 2.32
N GLY A 193 5.33 5.61 1.63
CA GLY A 193 4.93 6.71 0.77
C GLY A 193 5.96 7.00 -0.34
N MET A 194 6.35 8.27 -0.43
CA MET A 194 7.46 8.75 -1.25
C MET A 194 8.19 9.83 -0.47
N LEU A 195 9.39 10.22 -0.89
CA LEU A 195 10.21 11.25 -0.25
C LEU A 195 9.65 12.68 -0.51
N TYR A 196 8.38 12.88 -0.16
CA TYR A 196 7.61 14.11 -0.28
C TYR A 196 7.21 14.61 1.10
N ALA A 197 7.44 15.89 1.37
CA ALA A 197 7.41 16.39 2.73
C ALA A 197 6.87 17.81 2.88
N ALA A 198 6.29 18.06 4.05
CA ALA A 198 5.97 19.38 4.57
C ALA A 198 7.05 19.81 5.57
N ASN A 199 7.78 20.88 5.25
CA ASN A 199 8.75 21.45 6.19
C ASN A 199 8.05 22.17 7.36
N ALA A 200 8.81 22.64 8.34
CA ALA A 200 8.27 23.37 9.50
C ALA A 200 7.54 24.70 9.16
N GLN A 201 7.54 25.14 7.90
CA GLN A 201 6.80 26.29 7.38
C GLN A 201 5.65 25.89 6.46
N ASN A 202 5.31 24.59 6.42
CA ASN A 202 4.31 23.99 5.53
C ASN A 202 4.62 24.10 4.03
N GLU A 203 5.89 24.28 3.68
CA GLU A 203 6.35 24.35 2.29
C GLU A 203 6.68 22.96 1.75
N GLU A 204 6.31 22.74 0.48
CA GLU A 204 6.62 21.53 -0.29
C GLU A 204 8.13 21.30 -0.39
N ARG A 205 8.58 20.10 0.01
CA ARG A 205 9.95 19.62 -0.13
C ARG A 205 9.97 18.20 -0.69
N MET A 206 10.97 17.91 -1.49
CA MET A 206 11.43 16.53 -1.64
C MET A 206 12.55 16.26 -0.65
N LEU A 207 12.75 15.01 -0.31
CA LEU A 207 13.77 14.60 0.65
C LEU A 207 14.85 13.74 0.00
N GLN A 208 16.08 13.89 0.47
CA GLN A 208 17.18 12.96 0.25
C GLN A 208 17.52 12.31 1.58
N THR A 209 17.37 10.99 1.65
CA THR A 209 17.59 10.25 2.90
C THR A 209 19.05 9.90 3.17
N LEU A 210 19.45 10.06 4.42
CA LEU A 210 20.71 9.55 4.97
C LEU A 210 20.49 8.42 6.01
N GLY A 211 19.24 7.95 6.15
CA GLY A 211 18.87 6.80 6.98
C GLY A 211 17.48 6.96 7.59
N MET A 212 16.70 5.86 7.53
CA MET A 212 15.38 5.76 8.16
C MET A 212 15.37 4.76 9.31
N LEU A 213 14.46 4.97 10.25
CA LEU A 213 14.17 4.04 11.34
C LEU A 213 12.66 3.90 11.48
N ALA A 214 12.15 2.69 11.25
CA ALA A 214 10.82 2.27 11.65
C ALA A 214 10.87 1.83 13.12
N VAL A 215 9.96 2.34 13.94
CA VAL A 215 9.78 1.89 15.31
C VAL A 215 8.30 1.69 15.57
N GLU A 216 7.91 0.50 16.00
CA GLU A 216 6.56 0.21 16.48
C GLU A 216 6.62 -0.40 17.88
N LEU A 217 5.62 -0.09 18.71
CA LEU A 217 5.52 -0.61 20.06
C LEU A 217 4.21 -1.41 20.18
N ARG A 218 4.29 -2.61 20.77
CA ARG A 218 3.11 -3.46 21.03
C ARG A 218 2.96 -3.78 22.51
N GLY A 219 1.73 -3.74 22.99
CA GLY A 219 1.35 -4.18 24.33
C GLY A 219 1.24 -5.71 24.46
N ASP A 220 0.93 -6.17 25.68
CA ASP A 220 0.76 -7.59 25.99
C ASP A 220 -0.44 -8.23 25.25
N GLY A 221 -1.43 -7.42 24.85
CA GLY A 221 -2.60 -7.85 24.08
C GLY A 221 -2.45 -7.70 22.56
N GLY A 222 -1.27 -7.28 22.09
CA GLY A 222 -1.02 -6.98 20.68
C GLY A 222 -1.49 -5.60 20.23
N GLU A 223 -1.99 -4.76 21.15
CA GLU A 223 -2.39 -3.40 20.86
C GLU A 223 -1.20 -2.49 20.51
N ASP A 224 -1.41 -1.56 19.59
CA ASP A 224 -0.45 -0.52 19.26
C ASP A 224 -0.23 0.42 20.45
N LEU A 225 1.03 0.76 20.70
CA LEU A 225 1.41 1.72 21.73
C LEU A 225 2.20 2.86 21.12
N ASN A 226 2.14 4.02 21.77
CA ASN A 226 3.03 5.13 21.47
C ASN A 226 3.61 5.74 22.75
N LEU A 227 4.54 6.68 22.61
CA LEU A 227 5.07 7.45 23.73
C LEU A 227 3.97 8.32 24.35
N ALA A 228 3.93 8.37 25.68
CA ALA A 228 2.96 9.22 26.37
C ALA A 228 3.22 10.72 26.10
N GLU A 229 2.17 11.53 26.07
CA GLU A 229 2.27 12.97 25.85
C GLU A 229 3.30 13.62 26.79
N GLY A 230 4.21 14.42 26.22
CA GLY A 230 5.31 15.06 26.94
C GLY A 230 6.49 14.16 27.29
N SER A 231 6.46 12.88 26.89
CA SER A 231 7.61 11.98 26.91
C SER A 231 8.39 12.07 25.59
N SER A 232 9.58 11.46 25.56
CA SER A 232 10.42 11.42 24.37
C SER A 232 11.31 10.18 24.38
N ALA A 233 11.88 9.85 23.22
CA ALA A 233 12.92 8.84 23.08
C ALA A 233 14.13 9.40 22.32
N GLU A 234 15.35 8.97 22.66
CA GLU A 234 16.52 9.22 21.83
C GLU A 234 16.62 8.14 20.75
N ILE A 235 16.70 8.54 19.49
CA ILE A 235 16.96 7.63 18.36
C ILE A 235 18.38 7.85 17.85
N ARG A 236 19.00 6.74 17.42
CA ARG A 236 20.30 6.73 16.75
C ARG A 236 20.15 6.01 15.42
N ILE A 237 20.49 6.69 14.34
CA ILE A 237 20.41 6.17 12.98
C ILE A 237 21.83 6.18 12.39
N PRO A 238 22.41 5.01 12.07
CA PRO A 238 23.73 4.94 11.46
C PRO A 238 23.70 5.51 10.05
N VAL A 239 24.77 6.20 9.66
CA VAL A 239 24.96 6.72 8.30
C VAL A 239 25.89 5.78 7.55
N ASP A 240 25.48 5.37 6.34
CA ASP A 240 26.31 4.53 5.49
C ASP A 240 27.67 5.21 5.20
N PRO A 241 28.80 4.48 5.29
CA PRO A 241 30.13 5.06 5.06
C PRO A 241 30.31 5.79 3.72
N SER A 242 29.57 5.41 2.67
CA SER A 242 29.62 6.06 1.36
C SER A 242 28.98 7.46 1.38
N LEU A 243 28.01 7.70 2.27
CA LEU A 243 27.29 8.97 2.42
C LEU A 243 27.94 9.92 3.44
N MET A 244 28.86 9.40 4.28
CA MET A 244 29.53 10.19 5.33
C MET A 244 30.23 11.47 4.85
N SER A 245 30.64 11.53 3.57
CA SER A 245 31.34 12.71 3.03
C SER A 245 30.42 13.89 2.72
N THR A 246 29.13 13.63 2.50
CA THR A 246 28.08 14.61 2.19
C THR A 246 27.15 14.87 3.38
N ALA A 247 27.21 14.01 4.41
CA ALA A 247 26.43 14.13 5.64
C ALA A 247 26.70 15.44 6.42
N PRO A 248 25.69 16.32 6.62
CA PRO A 248 25.85 17.54 7.40
C PRO A 248 25.98 17.26 8.91
N SER A 249 26.56 18.21 9.66
CA SER A 249 26.71 18.06 11.12
C SER A 249 25.39 18.05 11.89
N THR A 250 24.35 18.64 11.32
CA THR A 250 22.98 18.66 11.84
C THR A 250 22.03 18.45 10.69
N ILE A 251 20.94 17.72 10.92
CA ILE A 251 19.94 17.39 9.89
C ILE A 251 18.54 17.47 10.48
N PRO A 252 17.53 17.99 9.76
CA PRO A 252 16.15 17.89 10.20
C PRO A 252 15.71 16.44 10.33
N LEU A 253 14.82 16.18 11.28
CA LEU A 253 14.15 14.89 11.42
C LEU A 253 12.75 15.00 10.81
N TRP A 254 12.31 13.90 10.20
CA TRP A 254 11.02 13.83 9.52
C TRP A 254 10.30 12.58 9.98
N TYR A 255 9.06 12.73 10.46
CA TYR A 255 8.21 11.59 10.74
C TYR A 255 7.25 11.35 9.57
N PHE A 256 6.90 10.10 9.30
CA PHE A 256 5.90 9.77 8.30
C PHE A 256 4.49 9.85 8.89
N ASP A 257 3.63 10.68 8.30
CA ASP A 257 2.21 10.71 8.66
C ASP A 257 1.48 9.60 7.91
N GLU A 258 1.27 8.44 8.57
CA GLU A 258 0.59 7.27 7.99
C GLU A 258 -0.87 7.54 7.59
N THR A 259 -1.50 8.59 8.12
CA THR A 259 -2.86 8.95 7.74
C THR A 259 -2.87 9.65 6.38
N ASN A 260 -1.96 10.61 6.18
CA ASN A 260 -1.94 11.46 5.00
C ASN A 260 -0.91 11.06 3.93
N GLY A 261 0.05 10.19 4.27
CA GLY A 261 1.00 9.56 3.35
C GLY A 261 2.27 10.37 3.05
N PHE A 262 2.55 11.45 3.77
CA PHE A 262 3.72 12.32 3.52
C PHE A 262 4.55 12.57 4.79
N TRP A 263 5.79 13.02 4.60
CA TRP A 263 6.72 13.28 5.69
C TRP A 263 6.54 14.68 6.29
N ILE A 264 6.64 14.80 7.60
CA ILE A 264 6.46 16.06 8.33
C ILE A 264 7.74 16.35 9.13
N GLU A 265 8.28 17.56 8.96
CA GLU A 265 9.46 18.00 9.72
C GLU A 265 9.12 18.15 11.21
N GLU A 266 9.85 17.43 12.06
CA GLU A 266 9.79 17.59 13.51
C GLU A 266 11.16 17.35 14.14
N GLY A 267 11.75 18.41 14.70
CA GLY A 267 13.02 18.30 15.41
C GLY A 267 14.24 18.21 14.49
N GLN A 268 15.36 17.77 15.05
CA GLN A 268 16.63 17.66 14.36
C GLN A 268 17.55 16.64 15.04
N ALA A 269 18.45 16.05 14.27
CA ALA A 269 19.52 15.19 14.74
C ALA A 269 20.90 15.81 14.53
N THR A 270 21.86 15.41 15.36
CA THR A 270 23.27 15.82 15.26
C THR A 270 24.12 14.62 14.90
N LEU A 271 25.05 14.79 13.95
CA LEU A 271 25.99 13.75 13.58
C LEU A 271 27.03 13.56 14.69
N VAL A 272 27.05 12.40 15.33
CA VAL A 272 28.00 12.01 16.38
C VAL A 272 28.73 10.74 15.94
N GLY A 273 29.99 10.89 15.52
CA GLY A 273 30.73 9.78 14.94
C GLY A 273 30.19 9.47 13.53
N ASN A 274 29.52 8.34 13.38
CA ASN A 274 28.89 7.86 12.15
C ASN A 274 27.37 7.66 12.30
N GLU A 275 26.75 8.30 13.29
CA GLU A 275 25.33 8.17 13.60
C GLU A 275 24.70 9.55 13.73
N TYR A 276 23.48 9.71 13.22
CA TYR A 276 22.61 10.82 13.60
C TYR A 276 21.90 10.50 14.91
N VAL A 277 22.06 11.39 15.88
CA VAL A 277 21.47 11.27 17.22
C VAL A 277 20.45 12.39 17.39
N GLY A 278 19.19 12.02 17.65
CA GLY A 278 18.08 12.95 17.81
C GLY A 278 17.06 12.49 18.84
N THR A 279 16.11 13.36 19.17
CA THR A 279 15.05 13.07 20.14
C THR A 279 13.69 13.23 19.47
N VAL A 280 12.81 12.24 19.67
CA VAL A 280 11.47 12.16 19.06
C VAL A 280 10.39 12.12 20.14
N ALA A 281 9.21 12.66 19.84
CA ALA A 281 8.09 12.72 20.77
C ALA A 281 7.08 11.57 20.59
N HIS A 282 7.11 10.88 19.45
CA HIS A 282 6.25 9.75 19.12
C HIS A 282 6.97 8.80 18.16
N PHE A 283 6.39 7.62 17.92
CA PHE A 283 6.86 6.66 16.93
C PHE A 283 5.95 6.55 15.71
N SER A 284 6.62 6.28 14.60
CA SER A 284 6.20 6.04 13.22
C SER A 284 7.49 5.64 12.48
N PHE A 285 7.55 5.80 11.16
CA PHE A 285 8.85 5.94 10.49
C PHE A 285 9.45 7.32 10.78
N TRP A 286 10.76 7.33 11.05
CA TRP A 286 11.58 8.52 11.23
C TRP A 286 12.73 8.54 10.24
N ASN A 287 13.06 9.72 9.72
CA ASN A 287 14.03 9.87 8.66
C ASN A 287 15.00 11.04 8.91
N CYS A 288 16.27 10.86 8.54
CA CYS A 288 17.32 11.88 8.62
C CYS A 288 17.62 12.45 7.23
N ASP A 289 16.91 13.51 6.83
CA ASP A 289 16.90 13.92 5.42
C ASP A 289 17.32 15.35 5.16
N ILE A 290 18.00 15.51 4.02
CA ILE A 290 18.32 16.82 3.44
C ILE A 290 17.12 17.24 2.55
N PRO A 291 16.43 18.34 2.87
CA PRO A 291 15.32 18.81 2.06
C PRO A 291 15.81 19.53 0.80
N ALA A 292 15.08 19.40 -0.30
CA ALA A 292 15.27 20.13 -1.54
C ALA A 292 13.94 20.67 -2.10
N GLU A 293 14.03 21.75 -2.89
CA GLU A 293 12.89 22.19 -3.70
C GLU A 293 12.62 21.15 -4.79
N ALA A 294 11.35 20.84 -5.02
CA ALA A 294 10.93 19.79 -5.95
C ALA A 294 10.10 20.36 -7.10
N VAL A 295 10.16 19.69 -8.25
CA VAL A 295 9.21 19.87 -9.36
C VAL A 295 8.76 18.50 -9.85
N ASN A 296 7.56 18.42 -10.41
CA ASN A 296 7.09 17.19 -11.04
C ASN A 296 7.66 17.07 -12.46
N LEU A 297 8.25 15.91 -12.78
CA LEU A 297 8.70 15.58 -14.12
C LEU A 297 8.01 14.32 -14.60
N CYS A 298 7.33 14.43 -15.75
CA CYS A 298 6.84 13.28 -16.49
C CYS A 298 7.74 13.01 -17.71
N ILE A 299 8.04 11.75 -17.95
CA ILE A 299 8.84 11.27 -19.09
C ILE A 299 7.95 10.35 -19.91
N VAL A 300 7.90 10.59 -21.22
CA VAL A 300 7.29 9.68 -22.20
C VAL A 300 8.40 9.05 -23.02
N ALA A 301 8.52 7.72 -22.99
CA ALA A 301 9.52 6.97 -23.75
C ALA A 301 8.91 6.37 -25.02
N SER A 302 9.59 6.58 -26.16
CA SER A 302 9.24 5.95 -27.44
C SER A 302 10.46 5.34 -28.15
N ASP A 303 10.22 4.46 -29.12
CA ASP A 303 11.25 4.02 -30.08
C ASP A 303 11.47 5.03 -31.23
N GLU A 304 12.35 4.70 -32.18
CA GLU A 304 12.66 5.56 -33.35
C GLU A 304 11.48 5.66 -34.35
N GLU A 305 10.57 4.68 -34.35
CA GLU A 305 9.34 4.65 -35.13
C GLU A 305 8.20 5.46 -34.50
N GLY A 306 8.34 5.82 -33.22
CA GLY A 306 7.38 6.60 -32.45
C GLY A 306 6.34 5.75 -31.71
N ASN A 307 6.58 4.45 -31.52
CA ASN A 307 5.77 3.60 -30.65
C ASN A 307 6.17 3.84 -29.20
N GLU A 308 5.18 3.92 -28.30
CA GLU A 308 5.38 4.11 -26.88
C GLU A 308 5.96 2.83 -26.24
N LEU A 309 6.91 3.00 -25.32
CA LEU A 309 7.62 1.88 -24.70
C LEU A 309 7.24 1.73 -23.23
N SER A 310 6.42 0.73 -22.93
CA SER A 310 6.04 0.38 -21.57
C SER A 310 7.06 -0.51 -20.87
N ASN A 311 6.91 -0.67 -19.56
CA ASN A 311 7.70 -1.57 -18.74
C ASN A 311 9.21 -1.29 -18.74
N LEU A 312 9.61 -0.04 -19.00
CA LEU A 312 10.99 0.41 -18.93
C LEU A 312 11.31 1.01 -17.57
N LEU A 313 12.37 0.54 -16.93
CA LEU A 313 12.91 1.19 -15.75
C LEU A 313 13.67 2.45 -16.18
N ILE A 314 13.14 3.61 -15.80
CA ILE A 314 13.81 4.91 -15.95
C ILE A 314 14.37 5.32 -14.60
N THR A 315 15.63 5.72 -14.57
CA THR A 315 16.28 6.32 -13.39
C THR A 315 16.71 7.74 -13.70
N LEU A 316 16.58 8.63 -12.72
CA LEU A 316 17.08 10.00 -12.76
C LEU A 316 18.02 10.23 -11.59
N THR A 317 19.27 10.58 -11.87
CA THR A 317 20.31 10.81 -10.86
C THR A 317 20.72 12.28 -10.82
N SER A 318 20.61 12.90 -9.64
CA SER A 318 21.27 14.16 -9.30
C SER A 318 22.59 13.83 -8.58
N ASP A 319 23.67 14.53 -8.97
CA ASP A 319 24.97 14.45 -8.28
C ASP A 319 24.87 14.87 -6.79
N THR A 320 23.86 15.67 -6.46
CA THR A 320 23.64 16.22 -5.12
C THR A 320 22.65 15.36 -4.33
N PHE A 321 21.49 15.04 -4.93
CA PHE A 321 20.33 14.50 -4.22
C PHE A 321 20.08 13.00 -4.45
N GLY A 322 20.93 12.31 -5.20
CA GLY A 322 20.84 10.86 -5.41
C GLY A 322 19.94 10.48 -6.59
N THR A 323 19.44 9.24 -6.58
CA THR A 323 18.71 8.64 -7.71
C THR A 323 17.26 8.36 -7.33
N THR A 324 16.34 8.65 -8.24
CA THR A 324 14.95 8.18 -8.21
C THR A 324 14.66 7.32 -9.43
N SER A 325 13.64 6.47 -9.38
CA SER A 325 13.30 5.56 -10.46
C SER A 325 11.80 5.31 -10.57
N GLY A 326 11.38 4.80 -11.73
CA GLY A 326 10.02 4.34 -11.97
C GLY A 326 9.90 3.57 -13.27
N TYR A 327 8.80 2.84 -13.41
CA TYR A 327 8.50 2.06 -14.62
C TYR A 327 7.51 2.80 -15.51
N THR A 328 7.74 2.78 -16.82
CA THR A 328 6.78 3.33 -17.78
C THR A 328 5.52 2.48 -17.87
N ASN A 329 4.36 3.14 -17.93
CA ASN A 329 3.06 2.52 -18.14
C ASN A 329 2.84 2.16 -19.63
N GLU A 330 1.65 1.66 -19.97
CA GLU A 330 1.25 1.29 -21.34
C GLU A 330 1.32 2.44 -22.35
N ASN A 331 1.28 3.69 -21.89
CA ASN A 331 1.46 4.90 -22.71
C ASN A 331 2.92 5.38 -22.77
N GLY A 332 3.86 4.55 -22.29
CA GLY A 332 5.28 4.90 -22.18
C GLY A 332 5.57 6.00 -21.15
N GLU A 333 4.62 6.32 -20.27
CA GLU A 333 4.68 7.45 -19.34
C GLU A 333 5.13 7.01 -17.94
N VAL A 334 6.02 7.80 -17.32
CA VAL A 334 6.36 7.71 -15.89
C VAL A 334 6.50 9.13 -15.33
N CYS A 335 5.96 9.38 -14.14
CA CYS A 335 5.99 10.68 -13.48
C CYS A 335 6.54 10.57 -12.06
N GLY A 336 7.23 11.62 -11.59
CA GLY A 336 7.76 11.67 -10.24
C GLY A 336 8.40 13.02 -9.90
N LEU A 337 8.73 13.18 -8.62
CA LEU A 337 9.43 14.37 -8.14
C LEU A 337 10.92 14.32 -8.47
N VAL A 338 11.46 15.47 -8.85
CA VAL A 338 12.89 15.69 -9.09
C VAL A 338 13.34 17.01 -8.48
N PRO A 339 14.63 17.16 -8.12
CA PRO A 339 15.12 18.38 -7.51
C PRO A 339 15.11 19.54 -8.51
N SER A 340 14.53 20.66 -8.09
CA SER A 340 14.47 21.90 -8.86
C SER A 340 15.87 22.45 -9.10
N GLY A 341 16.14 22.91 -10.32
CA GLY A 341 17.41 23.54 -10.68
C GLY A 341 18.58 22.59 -10.96
N GLU A 342 18.40 21.28 -10.78
CA GLU A 342 19.45 20.29 -11.00
C GLU A 342 19.49 19.77 -12.44
N THR A 343 20.70 19.46 -12.94
CA THR A 343 20.84 18.62 -14.14
C THR A 343 20.81 17.17 -13.71
N LEU A 344 20.00 16.35 -14.39
CA LEU A 344 19.75 14.96 -14.01
C LEU A 344 20.33 14.02 -15.07
N GLY A 345 21.08 13.02 -14.63
CA GLY A 345 21.47 11.89 -15.48
C GLY A 345 20.29 10.93 -15.61
N LEU A 346 19.67 10.91 -16.78
CA LEU A 346 18.60 9.98 -17.14
C LEU A 346 19.22 8.71 -17.72
N ASN A 347 18.86 7.55 -17.17
CA ASN A 347 19.23 6.25 -17.74
C ASN A 347 17.99 5.37 -17.90
N VAL A 348 17.97 4.58 -18.96
CA VAL A 348 16.92 3.58 -19.23
C VAL A 348 17.56 2.20 -19.14
N TYR A 349 16.93 1.31 -18.37
CA TYR A 349 17.40 -0.05 -18.13
C TYR A 349 16.37 -1.09 -18.53
N ILE A 350 16.89 -2.28 -18.87
CA ILE A 350 16.15 -3.54 -18.93
C ILE A 350 16.91 -4.47 -17.99
N PHE A 351 16.48 -4.55 -16.73
CA PHE A 351 17.25 -5.26 -15.72
C PHE A 351 17.36 -6.76 -16.06
N ASP A 352 18.50 -7.34 -15.72
CA ASP A 352 18.71 -8.80 -15.61
C ASP A 352 18.70 -9.65 -16.88
N VAL A 353 18.41 -9.10 -18.07
CA VAL A 353 18.40 -9.92 -19.30
C VAL A 353 19.47 -9.51 -20.31
N CYS A 354 19.67 -8.20 -20.56
CA CYS A 354 20.62 -7.73 -21.60
C CYS A 354 21.95 -7.21 -21.03
N GLY A 355 22.19 -7.48 -19.73
CA GLY A 355 23.31 -6.96 -18.94
C GLY A 355 22.94 -5.76 -18.08
N SER A 356 23.84 -5.35 -17.18
CA SER A 356 23.58 -4.30 -16.19
C SER A 356 23.79 -2.86 -16.71
N ASN A 357 24.04 -2.69 -18.00
CA ASN A 357 24.30 -1.37 -18.59
C ASN A 357 22.99 -0.73 -19.06
N SER A 358 22.90 0.59 -18.92
CA SER A 358 21.78 1.36 -19.49
C SER A 358 21.77 1.24 -21.02
N ILE A 359 20.59 1.05 -21.60
CA ILE A 359 20.39 1.02 -23.06
C ILE A 359 20.30 2.42 -23.67
N TYR A 360 19.96 3.42 -22.86
CA TYR A 360 19.94 4.82 -23.23
C TYR A 360 20.35 5.67 -22.02
N SER A 361 21.07 6.77 -22.28
CA SER A 361 21.53 7.69 -21.26
C SER A 361 21.66 9.11 -21.82
N GLU A 362 21.14 10.10 -21.10
CA GLU A 362 21.22 11.51 -21.44
C GLU A 362 21.19 12.38 -20.18
N ASN A 363 21.77 13.59 -20.24
CA ASN A 363 21.58 14.59 -19.19
C ASN A 363 20.40 15.50 -19.54
N VAL A 364 19.41 15.58 -18.66
CA VAL A 364 18.20 16.40 -18.81
C VAL A 364 18.14 17.53 -17.78
N GLY A 365 17.31 18.54 -18.04
CA GLY A 365 17.14 19.70 -17.17
C GLY A 365 18.19 20.82 -17.40
N PRO A 366 18.31 21.78 -16.48
CA PRO A 366 17.59 21.87 -15.22
C PRO A 366 16.11 22.27 -15.37
N PHE A 367 15.25 21.70 -14.53
CA PHE A 367 13.82 22.00 -14.47
C PHE A 367 13.53 22.92 -13.28
N ASN A 368 12.69 23.95 -13.47
CA ASN A 368 12.32 24.92 -12.42
C ASN A 368 10.79 25.08 -12.29
N ALA A 369 10.05 24.21 -12.97
CA ALA A 369 8.60 24.10 -12.93
C ALA A 369 8.22 22.70 -13.42
N ASP A 370 7.01 22.25 -13.06
CA ASP A 370 6.45 20.99 -13.54
C ASP A 370 6.58 20.88 -15.06
N SER A 371 7.09 19.75 -15.54
CA SER A 371 7.51 19.58 -16.93
C SER A 371 7.18 18.17 -17.44
N THR A 372 6.98 18.06 -18.75
CA THR A 372 6.90 16.79 -19.47
C THR A 372 7.95 16.78 -20.57
N ILE A 373 8.73 15.71 -20.66
CA ILE A 373 9.70 15.50 -21.74
C ILE A 373 9.42 14.19 -22.46
N THR A 374 9.85 14.11 -23.71
CA THR A 374 9.83 12.86 -24.48
C THR A 374 11.26 12.44 -24.75
N ILE A 375 11.55 11.16 -24.54
CA ILE A 375 12.83 10.54 -24.88
C ILE A 375 12.61 9.51 -25.99
N THR A 376 13.60 9.38 -26.87
CA THR A 376 13.60 8.36 -27.92
C THR A 376 14.70 7.35 -27.60
N VAL A 377 14.30 6.13 -27.26
CA VAL A 377 15.21 5.02 -27.02
C VAL A 377 15.67 4.49 -28.38
N PRO A 378 16.97 4.57 -28.70
CA PRO A 378 17.46 4.17 -30.00
C PRO A 378 17.40 2.66 -30.18
N ASP A 379 17.18 2.23 -31.43
CA ASP A 379 17.33 0.84 -31.81
C ASP A 379 18.71 0.31 -31.46
N ASN A 380 18.76 -0.86 -30.84
CA ASN A 380 20.00 -1.54 -30.50
C ASN A 380 19.93 -2.99 -30.98
N VAL A 381 21.00 -3.47 -31.63
CA VAL A 381 21.08 -4.82 -32.20
C VAL A 381 20.97 -5.94 -31.17
N ASP A 382 21.19 -5.64 -29.89
CA ASP A 382 21.12 -6.61 -28.80
C ASP A 382 19.74 -6.67 -28.14
N ILE A 383 18.86 -5.72 -28.42
CA ILE A 383 17.51 -5.63 -27.85
C ILE A 383 16.46 -5.60 -28.96
N VAL A 384 15.24 -6.03 -28.65
CA VAL A 384 14.12 -6.10 -29.59
C VAL A 384 12.88 -5.65 -28.85
N SER A 385 12.18 -4.65 -29.40
CA SER A 385 10.83 -4.31 -28.98
C SER A 385 9.87 -5.41 -29.41
N GLU A 386 9.05 -5.88 -28.48
CA GLU A 386 8.14 -6.99 -28.69
C GLU A 386 6.79 -6.69 -28.06
N THR A 387 5.74 -6.96 -28.83
CA THR A 387 4.36 -6.92 -28.37
C THR A 387 3.83 -8.35 -28.28
N VAL A 388 3.30 -8.74 -27.12
CA VAL A 388 2.61 -10.02 -26.93
C VAL A 388 1.13 -9.76 -26.76
N VAL A 389 0.31 -10.36 -27.63
CA VAL A 389 -1.16 -10.22 -27.59
C VAL A 389 -1.82 -11.58 -27.46
N GLY A 390 -3.00 -11.59 -26.86
CA GLY A 390 -3.83 -12.78 -26.81
C GLY A 390 -5.24 -12.48 -26.32
N ASN A 391 -6.05 -13.53 -26.33
CA ASN A 391 -7.38 -13.53 -25.71
C ASN A 391 -7.35 -14.39 -24.45
N PHE A 392 -7.86 -13.88 -23.35
CA PHE A 392 -8.05 -14.59 -22.10
C PHE A 392 -9.53 -14.86 -21.86
N THR A 393 -9.88 -16.14 -21.78
CA THR A 393 -11.26 -16.58 -21.54
C THR A 393 -11.38 -17.37 -20.25
N THR A 394 -12.57 -17.38 -19.69
CA THR A 394 -12.99 -18.37 -18.70
C THR A 394 -12.88 -19.79 -19.30
N CYS A 395 -12.99 -20.82 -18.46
CA CYS A 395 -13.08 -22.22 -18.89
C CYS A 395 -14.21 -22.48 -19.90
N ASN A 396 -15.29 -21.68 -19.84
CA ASN A 396 -16.45 -21.79 -20.72
C ASN A 396 -16.29 -21.07 -22.07
N GLY A 397 -15.17 -20.36 -22.27
CA GLY A 397 -14.88 -19.60 -23.48
C GLY A 397 -15.48 -18.20 -23.52
N ASP A 398 -16.09 -17.74 -22.42
CA ASP A 398 -16.49 -16.34 -22.27
C ASP A 398 -15.26 -15.48 -21.95
N PRO A 399 -15.18 -14.22 -22.42
CA PRO A 399 -14.04 -13.35 -22.15
C PRO A 399 -13.92 -13.03 -20.65
N VAL A 400 -12.71 -13.07 -20.11
CA VAL A 400 -12.44 -12.63 -18.73
C VAL A 400 -12.55 -11.11 -18.66
N THR A 401 -13.38 -10.61 -17.75
CA THR A 401 -13.63 -9.16 -17.60
C THR A 401 -12.86 -8.52 -16.46
N ASP A 402 -12.33 -9.32 -15.54
CA ASP A 402 -11.54 -8.87 -14.40
C ASP A 402 -10.47 -9.93 -14.08
N GLY A 403 -9.21 -9.54 -14.21
CA GLY A 403 -8.08 -10.44 -14.17
C GLY A 403 -6.83 -9.80 -14.78
N TYR A 404 -5.71 -10.53 -14.72
CA TYR A 404 -4.44 -10.07 -15.27
C TYR A 404 -3.68 -11.21 -15.94
N VAL A 405 -2.68 -10.83 -16.74
CA VAL A 405 -1.71 -11.75 -17.35
C VAL A 405 -0.31 -11.40 -16.86
N GLN A 406 0.43 -12.42 -16.44
CA GLN A 406 1.84 -12.36 -16.11
C GLN A 406 2.67 -13.03 -17.21
N LEU A 407 3.59 -12.27 -17.78
CA LEU A 407 4.60 -12.76 -18.71
C LEU A 407 5.94 -12.90 -17.96
N GLY A 408 6.42 -14.13 -17.84
CA GLY A 408 7.73 -14.45 -17.30
C GLY A 408 8.80 -14.43 -18.39
N TYR A 409 9.85 -13.62 -18.21
CA TYR A 409 10.99 -13.55 -19.13
C TYR A 409 12.31 -13.37 -18.38
N GLY A 410 13.13 -14.42 -18.35
CA GLY A 410 14.32 -14.45 -17.51
C GLY A 410 13.92 -14.42 -16.03
N ASN A 411 14.41 -13.42 -15.29
CA ASN A 411 14.01 -13.17 -13.90
C ASN A 411 12.97 -12.04 -13.79
N GLN A 412 12.53 -11.48 -14.92
CA GLN A 412 11.53 -10.41 -14.94
C GLN A 412 10.14 -11.00 -15.12
N THR A 413 9.18 -10.39 -14.42
CA THR A 413 7.76 -10.66 -14.60
C THR A 413 7.09 -9.37 -15.03
N PHE A 414 6.39 -9.41 -16.15
CA PHE A 414 5.59 -8.30 -16.66
C PHE A 414 4.13 -8.62 -16.40
N THR A 415 3.47 -7.80 -15.60
CA THR A 415 2.06 -7.93 -15.31
C THR A 415 1.29 -6.82 -16.02
N ASP A 416 0.23 -7.18 -16.74
CA ASP A 416 -0.74 -6.24 -17.30
C ASP A 416 -2.18 -6.78 -17.13
N VAL A 417 -3.12 -5.85 -16.99
CA VAL A 417 -4.54 -6.15 -16.76
C VAL A 417 -5.23 -6.61 -18.03
N VAL A 418 -6.29 -7.42 -17.87
CA VAL A 418 -7.11 -7.91 -18.98
C VAL A 418 -8.27 -6.95 -19.21
N SER A 419 -8.48 -6.55 -20.48
CA SER A 419 -9.58 -5.67 -20.86
C SER A 419 -10.52 -6.39 -21.83
N ASN A 420 -11.73 -6.70 -21.37
CA ASN A 420 -12.74 -7.42 -22.16
C ASN A 420 -12.23 -8.74 -22.79
N GLY A 421 -11.40 -9.48 -22.05
CA GLY A 421 -10.80 -10.73 -22.49
C GLY A 421 -9.64 -10.56 -23.45
N GLU A 422 -9.18 -9.35 -23.73
CA GLU A 422 -7.97 -9.09 -24.51
C GLU A 422 -6.85 -8.61 -23.57
N PHE A 423 -5.62 -9.00 -23.87
CA PHE A 423 -4.43 -8.47 -23.20
C PHE A 423 -3.35 -8.14 -24.22
N GLU A 424 -2.56 -7.12 -23.90
CA GLU A 424 -1.39 -6.70 -24.66
C GLU A 424 -0.27 -6.38 -23.67
N ILE A 425 0.87 -7.07 -23.81
CA ILE A 425 2.07 -6.83 -23.02
C ILE A 425 3.15 -6.36 -23.97
N ASN A 426 3.57 -5.11 -23.81
CA ASN A 426 4.72 -4.56 -24.51
C ASN A 426 5.96 -4.69 -23.63
N LEU A 427 7.06 -5.18 -24.19
CA LEU A 427 8.32 -5.30 -23.50
C LEU A 427 9.50 -5.14 -24.46
N ILE A 428 10.67 -4.82 -23.91
CA ILE A 428 11.92 -4.96 -24.63
C ILE A 428 12.64 -6.21 -24.12
N ARG A 429 13.00 -7.10 -25.06
CA ARG A 429 13.69 -8.36 -24.80
C ARG A 429 15.08 -8.38 -25.44
N CYS A 430 15.95 -9.30 -25.03
CA CYS A 430 17.25 -9.47 -25.67
C CYS A 430 17.14 -10.39 -26.89
N THR A 431 17.97 -10.17 -27.91
CA THR A 431 18.03 -11.03 -29.10
C THR A 431 18.48 -12.46 -28.80
N SER A 432 19.21 -12.67 -27.70
CA SER A 432 19.80 -13.96 -27.33
C SER A 432 18.81 -14.93 -26.67
N ASN A 433 17.71 -14.43 -26.08
CA ASN A 433 16.68 -15.25 -25.45
C ASN A 433 15.32 -14.99 -26.10
N ASN A 434 14.74 -16.05 -26.63
CA ASN A 434 13.50 -16.02 -27.41
C ASN A 434 12.35 -16.81 -26.76
N GLU A 435 12.51 -17.28 -25.52
CA GLU A 435 11.52 -18.05 -24.77
C GLU A 435 10.93 -17.20 -23.65
N PHE A 436 9.63 -17.37 -23.39
CA PHE A 436 8.90 -16.74 -22.29
C PHE A 436 7.76 -17.65 -21.82
N SER A 437 7.22 -17.39 -20.65
CA SER A 437 6.02 -18.06 -20.12
C SER A 437 4.88 -17.08 -19.90
N ILE A 438 3.65 -17.57 -19.94
CA ILE A 438 2.45 -16.84 -19.54
C ILE A 438 1.71 -17.62 -18.45
N GLU A 439 1.31 -16.90 -17.41
CA GLU A 439 0.32 -17.30 -16.41
C GLU A 439 -0.77 -16.21 -16.36
N ALA A 440 -2.02 -16.59 -16.14
CA ALA A 440 -3.13 -15.63 -16.09
C ALA A 440 -4.15 -16.02 -15.01
N SER A 441 -4.74 -15.00 -14.39
CA SER A 441 -5.67 -15.13 -13.25
C SER A 441 -7.00 -14.43 -13.58
N ASP A 442 -8.11 -15.15 -13.41
CA ASP A 442 -9.49 -14.66 -13.51
C ASP A 442 -10.07 -14.47 -12.11
N PHE A 443 -10.26 -13.21 -11.72
CA PHE A 443 -10.75 -12.85 -10.39
C PHE A 443 -12.26 -13.03 -10.23
N VAL A 444 -13.01 -13.06 -11.33
CA VAL A 444 -14.47 -13.25 -11.27
C VAL A 444 -14.80 -14.70 -10.97
N ASN A 445 -14.13 -15.63 -11.66
CA ASN A 445 -14.40 -17.06 -11.53
C ASN A 445 -13.44 -17.79 -10.60
N LEU A 446 -12.41 -17.10 -10.08
CA LEU A 446 -11.37 -17.68 -9.24
C LEU A 446 -10.70 -18.86 -9.94
N GLN A 447 -10.25 -18.61 -11.17
CA GLN A 447 -9.60 -19.62 -12.01
C GLN A 447 -8.28 -19.07 -12.53
N VAL A 448 -7.31 -19.96 -12.73
CA VAL A 448 -6.00 -19.62 -13.28
C VAL A 448 -5.68 -20.50 -14.49
N THR A 449 -4.65 -20.10 -15.25
CA THR A 449 -4.00 -20.97 -16.22
C THR A 449 -2.86 -21.76 -15.56
N ASP A 450 -2.38 -22.82 -16.23
CA ASP A 450 -1.02 -23.31 -15.97
C ASP A 450 0.02 -22.27 -16.44
N SER A 451 1.30 -22.51 -16.13
CA SER A 451 2.42 -21.84 -16.79
C SER A 451 2.59 -22.34 -18.22
N ILE A 452 2.29 -21.49 -19.21
CA ILE A 452 2.32 -21.85 -20.63
C ILE A 452 3.56 -21.25 -21.29
N ASN A 453 4.43 -22.09 -21.85
CA ASN A 453 5.66 -21.66 -22.52
C ASN A 453 5.43 -21.30 -23.99
N TYR A 454 5.99 -20.18 -24.42
CA TYR A 454 5.94 -19.65 -25.78
C TYR A 454 7.32 -19.24 -26.29
N THR A 455 7.37 -18.91 -27.58
CA THR A 455 8.55 -18.31 -28.20
C THR A 455 8.15 -17.06 -28.96
N PHE A 456 8.94 -16.00 -28.86
CA PHE A 456 8.65 -14.74 -29.53
C PHE A 456 8.67 -14.85 -31.07
N THR A 457 7.73 -14.15 -31.71
CA THR A 457 7.63 -13.91 -33.15
C THR A 457 7.63 -12.40 -33.40
N THR A 458 8.81 -11.81 -33.46
CA THR A 458 8.99 -10.36 -33.57
C THR A 458 8.37 -9.76 -34.84
N PRO A 459 7.74 -8.57 -34.75
CA PRO A 459 7.61 -7.72 -33.55
C PRO A 459 6.35 -8.02 -32.72
N LEU A 460 5.48 -8.90 -33.20
CA LEU A 460 4.17 -9.18 -32.61
C LEU A 460 3.98 -10.68 -32.44
N THR A 461 3.97 -11.13 -31.20
CA THR A 461 3.66 -12.50 -30.81
C THR A 461 2.19 -12.60 -30.42
N ASP A 462 1.38 -13.21 -31.28
CA ASP A 462 0.00 -13.60 -30.96
C ASP A 462 0.00 -15.00 -30.34
N VAL A 463 -0.34 -15.12 -29.06
CA VAL A 463 -0.42 -16.40 -28.35
C VAL A 463 -1.77 -17.10 -28.52
N GLY A 464 -2.71 -16.48 -29.21
CA GLY A 464 -4.06 -17.00 -29.44
C GLY A 464 -4.94 -16.87 -28.21
N THR A 465 -5.75 -17.89 -27.93
CA THR A 465 -6.64 -17.94 -26.77
C THR A 465 -6.03 -18.80 -25.68
N ILE A 466 -5.87 -18.22 -24.49
CA ILE A 466 -5.60 -18.94 -23.24
C ILE A 466 -6.87 -18.96 -22.39
N SER A 467 -7.07 -20.02 -21.62
CA SER A 467 -8.29 -20.20 -20.83
C SER A 467 -7.96 -20.58 -19.39
N ALA A 468 -8.56 -19.87 -18.44
CA ALA A 468 -8.49 -20.21 -17.02
C ALA A 468 -9.39 -21.41 -16.76
N CYS A 469 -8.79 -22.59 -16.64
CA CYS A 469 -9.52 -23.87 -16.48
C CYS A 469 -9.17 -24.58 -15.18
N ASN A 470 -8.17 -24.07 -14.45
CA ASN A 470 -7.76 -24.60 -13.17
C ASN A 470 -8.45 -23.76 -12.10
N ASP A 471 -9.26 -24.39 -11.27
CA ASP A 471 -9.86 -23.71 -10.12
C ASP A 471 -8.76 -23.30 -9.13
N VAL A 472 -8.93 -22.13 -8.49
CA VAL A 472 -8.25 -21.84 -7.22
C VAL A 472 -8.74 -22.91 -6.23
N THR A 473 -7.83 -23.76 -5.76
CA THR A 473 -8.19 -25.07 -5.20
C THR A 473 -8.94 -24.98 -3.88
N GLU A 474 -8.77 -23.92 -3.09
CA GLU A 474 -9.47 -23.71 -1.84
C GLU A 474 -9.73 -22.22 -1.64
N PHE A 475 -10.91 -21.86 -1.13
CA PHE A 475 -11.20 -20.50 -0.70
C PHE A 475 -12.30 -20.44 0.36
N ILE A 476 -12.29 -19.37 1.15
CA ILE A 476 -13.35 -18.94 2.05
C ILE A 476 -13.64 -17.48 1.77
N GLN A 477 -14.90 -17.14 1.50
CA GLN A 477 -15.36 -15.78 1.25
C GLN A 477 -16.56 -15.45 2.12
N TYR A 478 -16.56 -14.33 2.83
CA TYR A 478 -17.79 -13.84 3.48
C TYR A 478 -17.81 -12.33 3.72
N THR A 479 -19.00 -11.78 3.84
CA THR A 479 -19.28 -10.36 4.06
C THR A 479 -20.11 -10.20 5.34
N ILE A 480 -19.87 -9.12 6.10
CA ILE A 480 -20.73 -8.69 7.21
C ILE A 480 -21.31 -7.32 6.82
N ASP A 481 -22.60 -7.10 7.04
CA ASP A 481 -23.32 -5.83 6.77
C ASP A 481 -23.26 -5.27 5.34
N ASN A 482 -22.87 -6.10 4.39
CA ASN A 482 -22.51 -5.68 3.03
C ASN A 482 -21.33 -4.68 2.99
N ASP A 483 -20.53 -4.68 4.05
CA ASP A 483 -19.17 -4.15 4.05
C ASP A 483 -18.26 -5.06 3.20
N GLU A 484 -16.98 -4.72 3.14
CA GLU A 484 -15.98 -5.46 2.36
C GLU A 484 -15.97 -6.96 2.72
N GLY A 485 -15.86 -7.80 1.69
CA GLY A 485 -15.83 -9.25 1.87
C GLY A 485 -14.44 -9.73 2.25
N LEU A 486 -14.34 -10.48 3.34
CA LEU A 486 -13.13 -11.25 3.64
C LEU A 486 -12.99 -12.38 2.63
N PHE A 487 -11.78 -12.54 2.09
CA PHE A 487 -11.40 -13.58 1.15
C PHE A 487 -10.11 -14.26 1.65
N ILE A 488 -10.13 -15.59 1.76
CA ILE A 488 -9.01 -16.43 2.19
C ILE A 488 -8.84 -17.50 1.12
N VAL A 489 -7.67 -17.61 0.50
CA VAL A 489 -7.38 -18.60 -0.58
C VAL A 489 -6.25 -19.57 -0.25
N ASP A 490 -5.54 -19.34 0.85
CA ASP A 490 -4.37 -20.11 1.29
C ASP A 490 -4.40 -20.31 2.82
N ASP A 491 -3.60 -21.25 3.34
CA ASP A 491 -3.56 -21.66 4.75
C ASP A 491 -4.92 -22.08 5.33
N ILE A 492 -5.71 -22.75 4.50
CA ILE A 492 -6.97 -23.37 4.89
C ILE A 492 -6.68 -24.80 5.37
N THR A 493 -7.32 -25.19 6.48
CA THR A 493 -7.30 -26.56 6.97
C THR A 493 -8.72 -26.97 7.35
N ALA A 494 -9.20 -28.07 6.78
CA ALA A 494 -10.48 -28.67 7.09
C ALA A 494 -10.35 -30.10 7.62
N THR A 495 -10.79 -30.32 8.86
CA THR A 495 -10.66 -31.60 9.56
C THR A 495 -12.02 -32.11 10.03
N LEU A 496 -12.39 -33.33 9.65
CA LEU A 496 -13.56 -34.03 10.16
C LEU A 496 -13.14 -35.07 11.21
N SER A 497 -13.44 -34.78 12.47
CA SER A 497 -13.20 -35.71 13.58
C SER A 497 -14.41 -36.60 13.88
N PRO A 498 -14.20 -37.88 14.23
CA PRO A 498 -15.29 -38.77 14.63
C PRO A 498 -15.93 -38.31 15.95
N SER A 499 -17.14 -38.79 16.21
CA SER A 499 -17.88 -38.47 17.44
C SER A 499 -17.07 -38.75 18.70
N SER A 500 -17.06 -37.80 19.65
CA SER A 500 -16.38 -37.92 20.93
C SER A 500 -17.40 -38.13 22.07
N PRO A 501 -16.99 -38.57 23.28
CA PRO A 501 -17.89 -38.64 24.43
C PRO A 501 -18.51 -37.29 24.83
N ASN A 502 -17.96 -36.18 24.33
CA ASN A 502 -18.37 -34.82 24.65
C ASN A 502 -19.22 -34.16 23.55
N THR A 503 -19.40 -34.82 22.39
CA THR A 503 -20.16 -34.30 21.25
C THR A 503 -21.19 -35.32 20.77
N ASN A 504 -22.38 -34.87 20.39
CA ASN A 504 -23.48 -35.75 19.95
C ASN A 504 -23.43 -36.10 18.45
N GLY A 505 -22.27 -35.93 17.81
CA GLY A 505 -22.02 -36.19 16.41
C GLY A 505 -20.53 -36.01 16.05
N PRO A 506 -20.12 -36.32 14.81
CA PRO A 506 -18.79 -35.94 14.32
C PRO A 506 -18.66 -34.42 14.27
N SER A 507 -17.44 -33.94 14.45
CA SER A 507 -17.15 -32.50 14.44
C SER A 507 -16.33 -32.11 13.23
N LEU A 508 -16.80 -31.12 12.48
CA LEU A 508 -16.08 -30.51 11.38
C LEU A 508 -15.42 -29.23 11.88
N ASN A 509 -14.12 -29.08 11.64
CA ASN A 509 -13.38 -27.85 11.89
C ASN A 509 -12.88 -27.35 10.54
N ILE A 510 -13.13 -26.08 10.22
CA ILE A 510 -12.49 -25.40 9.10
C ILE A 510 -11.81 -24.17 9.69
N PHE A 511 -10.53 -24.07 9.44
CA PHE A 511 -9.68 -22.98 9.90
C PHE A 511 -8.99 -22.36 8.69
N GLY A 512 -9.03 -21.04 8.59
CA GLY A 512 -8.23 -20.27 7.64
C GLY A 512 -7.47 -19.21 8.44
N ASN A 513 -6.15 -19.15 8.28
CA ASN A 513 -5.33 -18.19 9.01
C ASN A 513 -4.53 -17.31 8.08
N GLN A 514 -5.14 -16.19 7.73
CA GLN A 514 -4.50 -15.07 7.07
C GLN A 514 -4.94 -13.82 7.83
N GLU A 515 -4.59 -13.77 9.12
CA GLU A 515 -4.58 -12.57 9.99
C GLU A 515 -5.92 -11.97 10.41
N GLN A 516 -6.95 -12.21 9.62
CA GLN A 516 -8.31 -12.26 10.10
C GLN A 516 -8.64 -13.72 10.34
N CYS A 517 -8.90 -14.05 11.60
CA CYS A 517 -9.30 -15.38 12.02
C CYS A 517 -10.52 -15.80 11.18
N PHE A 518 -10.47 -16.97 10.55
CA PHE A 518 -11.67 -17.70 10.19
C PHE A 518 -11.63 -19.05 10.90
N TYR A 519 -12.62 -19.27 11.75
CA TYR A 519 -12.79 -20.52 12.45
C TYR A 519 -14.26 -20.88 12.43
N LEU A 520 -14.55 -21.99 11.77
CA LEU A 520 -15.87 -22.58 11.67
C LEU A 520 -15.82 -23.96 12.31
N PHE A 521 -16.60 -24.11 13.37
CA PHE A 521 -16.77 -25.36 14.10
C PHE A 521 -18.19 -25.89 13.94
N ALA A 522 -18.36 -27.15 13.59
CA ALA A 522 -19.68 -27.75 13.50
C ALA A 522 -19.77 -29.08 14.22
N ILE A 523 -20.94 -29.35 14.79
CA ILE A 523 -21.35 -30.69 15.24
C ILE A 523 -22.46 -31.14 14.28
N LEU A 524 -22.21 -32.23 13.56
CA LEU A 524 -23.11 -32.70 12.48
C LEU A 524 -24.13 -33.71 13.00
N ASN A 525 -25.33 -33.75 12.39
CA ASN A 525 -26.35 -34.78 12.67
C ASN A 525 -25.96 -36.15 12.11
N ASP A 526 -26.82 -37.16 12.25
CA ASP A 526 -26.60 -38.45 11.62
C ASP A 526 -26.45 -38.32 10.08
N ALA A 527 -25.65 -39.21 9.50
CA ALA A 527 -25.40 -39.29 8.06
C ALA A 527 -26.71 -39.16 7.25
N PRO A 528 -26.73 -38.37 6.15
CA PRO A 528 -25.61 -38.08 5.27
C PRO A 528 -24.80 -36.81 5.60
N TYR A 529 -24.99 -36.19 6.76
CA TYR A 529 -24.29 -34.98 7.23
C TYR A 529 -24.57 -33.71 6.40
N VAL A 530 -24.88 -33.80 5.11
CA VAL A 530 -25.29 -32.65 4.30
C VAL A 530 -26.69 -32.17 4.67
N GLY A 531 -26.92 -30.86 4.55
CA GLY A 531 -28.20 -30.24 4.82
C GLY A 531 -28.09 -28.87 5.49
N GLU A 532 -29.25 -28.36 5.89
CA GLU A 532 -29.38 -27.09 6.60
C GLU A 532 -29.15 -27.27 8.10
N TYR A 533 -28.34 -26.38 8.67
CA TYR A 533 -27.94 -26.30 10.06
C TYR A 533 -28.20 -24.90 10.60
N GLY A 534 -28.65 -24.83 11.85
CA GLY A 534 -28.67 -23.58 12.60
C GLY A 534 -27.33 -23.30 13.27
N TYR A 535 -27.28 -22.16 13.96
CA TYR A 535 -26.17 -21.80 14.82
C TYR A 535 -26.03 -22.77 16.01
N LEU A 536 -24.79 -23.17 16.32
CA LEU A 536 -24.46 -24.08 17.41
C LEU A 536 -24.36 -23.33 18.73
N MET A 537 -25.29 -23.61 19.66
CA MET A 537 -25.23 -23.08 21.02
C MET A 537 -24.48 -24.04 21.95
N TRP A 538 -23.36 -23.59 22.52
CA TRP A 538 -22.48 -24.39 23.39
C TRP A 538 -23.13 -24.90 24.69
N ASN A 539 -24.23 -24.28 25.11
CA ASN A 539 -24.93 -24.60 26.36
C ASN A 539 -25.92 -25.78 26.24
N ASP A 540 -26.20 -26.28 25.03
CA ASP A 540 -27.04 -27.46 24.81
C ASP A 540 -26.17 -28.68 24.51
N GLN A 541 -26.21 -29.65 25.43
CA GLN A 541 -25.47 -30.89 25.30
C GLN A 541 -25.90 -31.71 24.07
N ASN A 542 -27.10 -31.48 23.52
CA ASN A 542 -27.60 -32.10 22.29
C ASN A 542 -27.55 -31.19 21.06
N ALA A 543 -26.80 -30.09 21.12
CA ALA A 543 -26.68 -29.16 20.01
C ALA A 543 -26.05 -29.83 18.77
N VAL A 544 -26.65 -29.53 17.63
CA VAL A 544 -26.18 -29.82 16.29
C VAL A 544 -26.27 -28.49 15.55
N GLY A 545 -25.22 -28.12 14.82
CA GLY A 545 -25.13 -26.79 14.23
C GLY A 545 -23.70 -26.40 13.91
N PHE A 546 -23.56 -25.16 13.47
CA PHE A 546 -22.29 -24.53 13.11
C PHE A 546 -22.06 -23.29 13.98
N ASN A 547 -20.82 -23.04 14.35
CA ASN A 547 -20.36 -21.88 15.10
C ASN A 547 -19.25 -21.20 14.31
N ILE A 548 -19.32 -19.88 14.20
CA ILE A 548 -18.30 -19.03 13.55
C ILE A 548 -17.96 -17.80 14.41
N SER A 549 -18.27 -17.86 15.72
CA SER A 549 -18.18 -16.69 16.61
C SER A 549 -16.76 -16.33 17.03
N GLU A 550 -15.83 -17.29 16.99
CA GLU A 550 -14.47 -17.11 17.51
C GLU A 550 -13.76 -15.92 16.88
N CYS A 551 -14.11 -15.58 15.64
CA CYS A 551 -13.46 -14.51 14.89
C CYS A 551 -14.36 -13.30 14.56
N ASN A 552 -15.68 -13.38 14.79
CA ASN A 552 -16.66 -12.44 14.22
C ASN A 552 -17.47 -11.64 15.25
N ASN A 553 -17.03 -11.64 16.52
CA ASN A 553 -17.72 -10.95 17.62
C ASN A 553 -19.23 -11.30 17.73
N ILE A 554 -19.59 -12.53 17.35
CA ILE A 554 -20.99 -13.00 17.30
C ILE A 554 -21.44 -13.46 18.69
N ASN A 555 -22.56 -12.94 19.16
CA ASN A 555 -23.22 -13.42 20.38
C ASN A 555 -23.96 -14.74 20.12
N ASP A 556 -23.97 -15.62 21.13
CA ASP A 556 -24.71 -16.88 21.12
C ASP A 556 -26.23 -16.65 21.16
N ASP A 557 -26.68 -15.55 21.77
CA ASP A 557 -28.09 -15.17 21.86
C ASP A 557 -28.55 -14.43 20.58
N ASN A 558 -29.81 -14.62 20.19
CA ASN A 558 -30.43 -13.98 19.01
C ASN A 558 -29.71 -14.22 17.66
N ASN A 559 -29.04 -15.36 17.53
CA ASN A 559 -28.38 -15.77 16.28
C ASN A 559 -29.35 -16.46 15.30
N GLY A 560 -29.48 -15.91 14.10
CA GLY A 560 -30.29 -16.42 13.00
C GLY A 560 -29.48 -16.84 11.77
N ILE A 561 -28.18 -17.12 11.93
CA ILE A 561 -27.33 -17.60 10.83
C ILE A 561 -27.71 -19.05 10.50
N VAL A 562 -27.93 -19.29 9.21
CA VAL A 562 -28.21 -20.61 8.65
C VAL A 562 -27.01 -21.04 7.82
N PHE A 563 -26.53 -22.26 8.09
CA PHE A 563 -25.41 -22.88 7.39
C PHE A 563 -25.94 -24.05 6.57
N ASN A 564 -25.54 -24.14 5.31
CA ASN A 564 -25.94 -25.20 4.40
C ASN A 564 -24.70 -25.95 3.96
N LEU A 565 -24.46 -27.11 4.57
CA LEU A 565 -23.39 -28.02 4.17
C LEU A 565 -23.85 -28.79 2.92
N THR A 566 -23.40 -28.35 1.75
CA THR A 566 -23.84 -28.88 0.45
C THR A 566 -23.01 -30.06 -0.03
N ALA A 567 -21.75 -30.15 0.40
CA ALA A 567 -20.87 -31.28 0.15
C ALA A 567 -19.98 -31.56 1.35
N LEU A 568 -19.75 -32.85 1.64
CA LEU A 568 -18.76 -33.33 2.61
C LEU A 568 -18.08 -34.56 2.01
N GLY A 569 -16.98 -34.34 1.29
CA GLY A 569 -16.21 -35.36 0.61
C GLY A 569 -15.35 -36.24 1.53
N ASP A 570 -14.74 -37.27 0.96
CA ASP A 570 -13.66 -38.01 1.60
C ASP A 570 -12.38 -37.14 1.73
N VAL A 571 -11.36 -37.61 2.43
CA VAL A 571 -10.07 -36.90 2.53
C VAL A 571 -9.47 -36.68 1.15
N GLY A 572 -9.11 -35.43 0.83
CA GLY A 572 -8.66 -34.98 -0.50
C GLY A 572 -9.80 -34.62 -1.46
N GLU A 573 -11.06 -34.64 -1.01
CA GLU A 573 -12.23 -34.14 -1.74
C GLU A 573 -12.83 -32.91 -1.02
N TYR A 574 -13.73 -32.20 -1.71
CA TYR A 574 -14.23 -30.90 -1.26
C TYR A 574 -15.26 -30.96 -0.13
N ILE A 575 -15.24 -29.90 0.67
CA ILE A 575 -16.28 -29.51 1.61
C ILE A 575 -16.84 -28.17 1.13
N ASP A 576 -18.15 -28.14 0.88
CA ASP A 576 -18.84 -26.94 0.41
C ASP A 576 -19.86 -26.49 1.44
N ILE A 577 -19.74 -25.25 1.92
CA ILE A 577 -20.66 -24.64 2.87
C ILE A 577 -21.07 -23.26 2.37
N ASN A 578 -22.37 -23.01 2.33
CA ASN A 578 -22.92 -21.67 2.18
C ASN A 578 -23.56 -21.25 3.49
N PHE A 579 -23.35 -20.01 3.93
CA PHE A 579 -23.98 -19.52 5.15
C PHE A 579 -24.49 -18.10 5.00
N SER A 580 -25.63 -17.80 5.61
CA SER A 580 -26.16 -16.45 5.65
C SER A 580 -27.17 -16.26 6.78
N GLY A 581 -27.36 -15.03 7.22
CA GLY A 581 -28.41 -14.68 8.17
C GLY A 581 -28.11 -13.40 8.93
N THR A 582 -28.75 -13.28 10.10
CA THR A 582 -28.58 -12.13 10.99
C THR A 582 -28.07 -12.60 12.35
N TYR A 583 -27.27 -11.80 13.02
CA TYR A 583 -26.84 -12.06 14.39
C TYR A 583 -26.77 -10.75 15.19
N GLU A 584 -26.68 -10.86 16.51
CA GLU A 584 -26.36 -9.72 17.38
C GLU A 584 -24.91 -9.86 17.87
N ASP A 585 -24.18 -8.75 17.95
CA ASP A 585 -22.86 -8.73 18.58
C ASP A 585 -22.97 -8.69 20.13
N PHE A 586 -21.84 -8.67 20.83
CA PHE A 586 -21.86 -8.58 22.30
C PHE A 586 -22.31 -7.21 22.85
N ASN A 587 -22.45 -6.19 22.00
CA ASN A 587 -23.02 -4.88 22.35
C ASN A 587 -24.54 -4.84 22.15
N GLY A 588 -25.11 -5.84 21.47
CA GLY A 588 -26.54 -5.93 21.14
C GLY A 588 -26.90 -5.24 19.83
N ASP A 589 -25.91 -4.92 19.00
CA ASP A 589 -26.10 -4.37 17.66
C ASP A 589 -26.38 -5.52 16.67
N THR A 590 -27.33 -5.31 15.75
CA THR A 590 -27.74 -6.33 14.78
C THR A 590 -26.91 -6.23 13.51
N HIS A 591 -26.32 -7.35 13.10
CA HIS A 591 -25.52 -7.51 11.89
C HIS A 591 -26.11 -8.54 10.93
N THR A 592 -25.73 -8.46 9.66
CA THR A 592 -26.01 -9.43 8.61
C THR A 592 -24.71 -10.11 8.17
N ILE A 593 -24.75 -11.39 7.82
CA ILE A 593 -23.59 -12.11 7.29
C ILE A 593 -23.99 -12.97 6.09
N SER A 594 -23.11 -13.09 5.11
CA SER A 594 -23.26 -14.01 3.97
C SER A 594 -21.91 -14.48 3.48
N GLY A 595 -21.73 -15.78 3.26
CA GLY A 595 -20.47 -16.35 2.84
C GLY A 595 -20.53 -17.76 2.27
N VAL A 596 -19.40 -18.18 1.73
CA VAL A 596 -19.12 -19.48 1.10
C VAL A 596 -17.75 -19.97 1.59
N ALA A 597 -17.65 -21.26 1.86
CA ALA A 597 -16.39 -21.97 2.04
C ALA A 597 -16.34 -23.14 1.05
N HIS A 598 -15.30 -23.16 0.22
CA HIS A 598 -14.97 -24.23 -0.73
C HIS A 598 -13.57 -24.70 -0.41
N VAL A 599 -13.45 -25.79 0.35
CA VAL A 599 -12.16 -26.20 0.95
C VAL A 599 -11.91 -27.68 0.72
N LEU A 600 -10.64 -28.08 0.66
CA LEU A 600 -10.26 -29.49 0.61
C LEU A 600 -10.33 -30.07 2.01
N ARG A 601 -10.84 -31.30 2.12
CA ARG A 601 -10.79 -32.03 3.38
C ARG A 601 -9.40 -32.61 3.60
N ASP A 602 -8.65 -32.04 4.52
CA ASP A 602 -7.31 -32.51 4.89
C ASP A 602 -7.32 -33.80 5.70
N GLU A 603 -8.29 -33.95 6.61
CA GLU A 603 -8.37 -35.06 7.57
C GLU A 603 -9.80 -35.60 7.81
#